data_AF-A0A392Q1C1-F1
#
_entry.id   AF-A0A392Q1C1-F1
#
_cell.length_a   1.000
_cell.length_b   1.000
_cell.length_c   1.000
_cell.angle_alpha   90.00
_cell.angle_beta   90.00
_cell.angle_gamma   90.00
#
_symmetry.space_group_name_H-M   'P 1'
#
loop_
_entity.id
_entity.type
_entity.pdbx_description
1 polymer ?
#
loop_
_entity_poly.entity_id
_entity_poly.type
_entity_poly.pdbx_seq_one_letter_code
_entity_poly.pdbx_strand_id
1 'polypeptide(L)' 'MLGEPIATLRLLHYGGQISDPTKGLFGAGAHTDYGLITLLATDEVSGLQ' A
#
# COMPACT_ATOMS: atom_id res chain seq x y z
N MET A 1 -20.56 15.50 15.50
CA MET A 1 -19.15 15.90 15.72
C MET A 1 -18.27 14.79 15.21
N LEU A 2 -17.12 15.08 14.57
CA LEU A 2 -16.12 14.03 14.31
C LEU A 2 -15.54 13.57 15.66
N GLY A 3 -15.34 12.26 15.83
CA GLY A 3 -14.73 11.68 17.03
C GLY A 3 -13.22 11.98 17.10
N GLU A 4 -12.54 11.34 18.05
CA GLU A 4 -11.08 11.45 18.17
C GLU A 4 -10.38 10.90 16.92
N PRO A 5 -9.33 11.58 16.42
CA PRO A 5 -8.58 11.12 15.26
C PRO A 5 -7.81 9.84 15.60
N ILE A 6 -7.83 8.88 14.68
CA ILE A 6 -7.08 7.62 14.78
C ILE A 6 -6.01 7.61 13.69
N ALA A 7 -4.80 7.21 14.04
CA ALA A 7 -3.70 7.02 13.10
C ALA A 7 -3.16 5.58 13.20
N THR A 8 -2.90 4.97 12.05
CA THR A 8 -2.27 3.65 11.94
C THR A 8 -0.98 3.78 11.15
N LEU A 9 0.11 3.18 11.65
CA LEU A 9 1.36 3.04 10.91
C LEU A 9 1.50 1.61 10.39
N ARG A 10 1.80 1.47 9.10
CA ARG A 10 2.07 0.19 8.46
C ARG A 10 3.47 0.21 7.84
N LEU A 11 4.38 -0.58 8.40
CA LEU A 11 5.69 -0.82 7.80
C LEU A 11 5.59 -2.00 6.83
N LEU A 12 6.12 -1.83 5.62
CA LEU A 12 6.06 -2.83 4.56
C LEU A 12 7.47 -3.27 4.17
N HIS A 13 7.64 -4.57 3.99
CA HIS A 13 8.82 -5.19 3.38
C HIS A 13 8.33 -6.27 2.41
N TYR A 14 8.39 -5.96 1.11
CA TYR A 14 8.08 -6.93 0.06
C TYR A 14 9.31 -7.80 -0.23
N GLY A 15 9.08 -9.07 -0.55
CA GLY A 15 10.15 -9.97 -0.99
C GLY A 15 10.71 -9.58 -2.36
N GLY A 16 11.84 -10.16 -2.77
CA GLY A 16 12.51 -9.85 -4.05
C GLY A 16 11.82 -10.39 -5.31
N GLN A 17 10.59 -10.90 -5.21
CA GLN A 17 9.83 -11.38 -6.36
C GLN A 17 9.30 -10.18 -7.15
N ILE A 18 9.61 -10.15 -8.45
CA ILE A 18 9.12 -9.11 -9.35
C ILE A 18 7.65 -9.35 -9.69
N SER A 19 6.83 -8.31 -9.58
CA SER A 19 5.42 -8.35 -9.99
C SER A 19 5.29 -8.59 -11.50
N ASP A 20 4.34 -9.44 -11.89
CA ASP A 20 3.99 -9.73 -13.28
C ASP A 20 2.46 -9.76 -13.41
N PRO A 21 1.83 -8.62 -13.71
CA PRO A 21 0.38 -8.53 -13.86
C PRO A 21 -0.19 -9.46 -14.93
N THR A 22 0.59 -9.80 -15.96
CA THR A 22 0.14 -10.70 -17.04
C THR A 22 -0.05 -12.14 -16.56
N LYS A 23 0.59 -12.50 -15.44
CA LYS A 23 0.47 -13.79 -14.76
C LYS A 23 -0.32 -13.71 -13.45
N GLY A 24 -0.91 -12.54 -13.14
CA GLY A 24 -1.63 -12.32 -11.90
C GLY A 24 -0.72 -12.25 -10.65
N LEU A 25 0.57 -11.96 -10.83
CA LEU A 25 1.53 -11.82 -9.72
C LEU A 25 1.57 -10.35 -9.28
N PHE A 26 1.03 -10.07 -8.10
CA PHE A 26 0.95 -8.72 -7.52
C PHE A 26 1.56 -8.71 -6.12
N GLY A 27 2.25 -7.62 -5.77
CA GLY A 27 2.68 -7.38 -4.38
C GLY A 27 1.51 -7.09 -3.45
N ALA A 28 0.47 -6.42 -3.96
CA ALA A 28 -0.80 -6.20 -3.29
C ALA A 28 -1.94 -6.18 -4.34
N GLY A 29 -3.11 -6.73 -3.99
CA GLY A 29 -4.29 -6.66 -4.85
C GLY A 29 -4.94 -5.27 -4.86
N ALA A 30 -5.81 -4.99 -5.83
CA ALA A 30 -6.56 -3.73 -5.88
C ALA A 30 -7.46 -3.56 -4.65
N HIS A 31 -7.39 -2.40 -3.98
CA HIS A 31 -8.17 -2.10 -2.79
C HIS A 31 -8.30 -0.58 -2.57
N THR A 32 -9.16 -0.21 -1.62
CA THR A 32 -9.24 1.13 -1.03
C THR A 32 -8.83 1.07 0.43
N ASP A 33 -8.22 2.13 0.94
CA ASP A 33 -7.94 2.25 2.38
C ASP A 33 -9.22 2.52 3.18
N TYR A 34 -9.19 2.19 4.47
CA TYR A 34 -10.32 2.36 5.38
C TYR A 34 -10.39 3.77 6.02
N GLY A 35 -9.35 4.59 5.84
CA GLY A 35 -9.19 5.89 6.50
C GLY A 35 -9.60 7.08 5.62
N LEU A 36 -9.32 8.29 6.12
CA LEU A 36 -9.57 9.53 5.39
C LEU A 36 -8.46 9.86 4.38
N ILE A 37 -7.21 9.83 4.84
CA ILE A 37 -6.01 10.12 4.04
C ILE A 37 -4.93 9.09 4.40
N THR A 38 -4.23 8.60 3.39
CA THR A 38 -3.01 7.80 3.52
C THR A 38 -1.82 8.60 3.04
N LEU A 39 -0.79 8.70 3.88
CA LEU A 39 0.51 9.24 3.49
C LEU A 39 1.47 8.06 3.30
N LEU A 40 2.07 7.96 2.12
CA LEU A 40 2.97 6.87 1.77
C LEU A 40 4.35 7.43 1.43
N ALA A 41 5.36 7.02 2.19
CA ALA A 41 6.75 7.18 1.81
C ALA A 41 7.17 5.97 0.98
N THR A 42 7.76 6.20 -0.19
CA THR A 42 8.30 5.15 -1.07
C THR A 42 9.81 5.19 -1.10
N ASP A 43 10.41 4.09 -1.51
CA ASP A 43 11.79 4.06 -2.00
C ASP A 43 11.81 4.25 -3.52
N GLU A 44 12.95 3.97 -4.15
CA GLU A 44 13.14 4.09 -5.60
C GLU A 44 12.60 2.87 -6.38
N VAL A 45 11.96 1.90 -5.71
CA VAL A 45 11.40 0.70 -6.36
C VAL A 45 9.98 0.99 -6.85
N SER A 46 9.75 0.85 -8.16
CA SER A 46 8.42 1.07 -8.75
C SER A 46 7.46 -0.08 -8.50
N GLY A 47 6.16 0.22 -8.49
CA GLY A 47 5.11 -0.81 -8.35
C GLY A 47 3.73 -0.30 -7.96
N LEU A 48 3.63 0.91 -7.38
CA LEU A 48 2.35 1.54 -7.08
C LEU A 48 1.65 2.02 -8.35
N GLN A 49 0.33 1.82 -8.42
CA GLN A 49 -0.56 2.19 -9.52
C GLN A 49 -1.92 2.63 -8.98
#